data_AF-A0A2T5IE14-F1
#
_entry.id   AF-A0A2T5IE14-F1
#
_cell.length_a   1.000
_cell.length_b   1.000
_cell.length_c   1.000
_cell.angle_alpha   90.00
_cell.angle_beta   90.00
_cell.angle_gamma   90.00
#
_symmetry.space_group_name_H-M   'P 1'
#
loop_
_entity.id
_entity.type
_entity.pdbx_description
1 polymer ?
#
loop_
_entity_poly.entity_id
_entity_poly.type
_entity_poly.pdbx_seq_one_letter_code
_entity_poly.pdbx_strand_id
1 'polypeptide(L)'
;MSKSKEKSALAIENSAVTVLPSPKLNLHDLEAVRREMARVYRDMRGGAIDTQDGTRLVYVLGEMRKLFEIIELERRIHALEEKR
;
A
#
# COMPACT_ATOMS: atom_id res chain seq x y z
N MET A 1 -3.89 40.78 47.70
CA MET A 1 -2.90 39.73 47.35
C MET A 1 -3.39 39.10 46.05
N SER A 2 -2.87 39.57 44.92
CA SER A 2 -1.80 38.92 44.14
C SER A 2 -2.38 37.85 43.18
N LYS A 3 -2.73 38.28 41.96
CA LYS A 3 -1.98 38.13 40.69
C LYS A 3 -2.22 36.76 40.04
N SER A 4 -2.88 36.71 38.87
CA SER A 4 -2.25 36.55 37.53
C SER A 4 -1.87 35.08 37.30
N LYS A 5 -2.35 34.35 36.28
CA LYS A 5 -2.14 34.51 34.83
C LYS A 5 -3.09 33.53 34.11
N GLU A 6 -3.91 33.99 33.17
CA GLU A 6 -3.58 34.08 31.74
C GLU A 6 -3.32 32.73 31.06
N LYS A 7 -4.29 32.37 30.21
CA LYS A 7 -4.20 31.62 28.96
C LYS A 7 -2.84 30.99 28.66
N SER A 8 -2.84 29.67 28.56
CA SER A 8 -2.00 29.00 27.55
C SER A 8 -2.89 28.09 26.71
N ALA A 9 -3.52 28.70 25.71
CA ALA A 9 -3.84 27.95 24.51
C ALA A 9 -2.49 27.43 23.99
N LEU A 10 -2.28 26.12 24.04
CA LEU A 10 -1.12 25.50 23.41
C LEU A 10 -1.17 25.91 21.93
N ALA A 11 -0.23 26.76 21.55
CA ALA A 11 0.01 27.10 20.17
C ALA A 11 0.33 25.80 19.44
N ILE A 12 -0.60 25.36 18.59
CA ILE A 12 -0.28 24.41 17.53
C ILE A 12 0.56 25.23 16.56
N GLU A 13 1.88 25.19 16.74
CA GLU A 13 2.81 25.67 15.73
C GLU A 13 2.51 24.86 14.47
N ASN A 14 1.94 25.53 13.47
CA ASN A 14 1.81 25.04 12.10
C ASN A 14 3.22 24.82 11.55
N SER A 15 3.85 23.74 11.97
CA SER A 15 5.00 23.17 11.30
C SER A 15 4.52 22.81 9.91
N ALA A 16 5.07 23.49 8.90
CA ALA A 16 4.73 23.24 7.51
C ALA A 16 4.98 21.76 7.20
N VAL A 17 3.91 20.95 7.20
CA VAL A 17 3.97 19.54 6.85
C VAL A 17 4.17 19.49 5.33
N THR A 18 5.41 19.26 4.91
CA THR A 18 5.71 19.03 3.51
C THR A 18 5.21 17.63 3.15
N VAL A 19 4.03 17.54 2.53
CA VAL A 19 3.50 16.29 2.01
C VAL A 19 4.34 15.90 0.79
N LEU A 20 5.25 14.94 0.95
CA LEU A 20 5.96 14.35 -0.18
C LEU A 20 4.98 13.47 -0.96
N PRO A 21 5.01 13.50 -2.31
CA PRO A 21 4.18 12.64 -3.12
C PRO A 21 4.51 11.18 -2.82
N SER A 22 3.48 10.38 -2.52
CA SER A 22 3.65 8.94 -2.35
C SER A 22 4.31 8.36 -3.61
N PRO A 23 5.38 7.55 -3.49
CA PRO A 23 5.97 6.87 -4.63
C PRO A 23 4.89 6.13 -5.43
N LYS A 24 4.93 6.25 -6.76
CA LYS A 24 3.96 5.57 -7.61
C LYS A 24 4.04 4.07 -7.38
N LEU A 25 2.92 3.49 -6.96
CA LEU A 25 2.79 2.05 -6.82
C LEU A 25 2.74 1.43 -8.22
N ASN A 26 3.77 0.69 -8.60
CA ASN A 26 3.85 0.04 -9.90
C ASN A 26 3.50 -1.45 -9.76
N LEU A 27 2.37 -1.86 -10.35
CA LEU A 27 1.83 -3.24 -10.32
C LEU A 27 1.59 -3.79 -11.73
N HIS A 28 2.54 -3.55 -12.64
CA HIS A 28 2.41 -3.95 -14.05
C HIS A 28 2.62 -5.45 -14.31
N ASP A 29 3.27 -6.17 -13.40
CA ASP A 29 3.56 -7.59 -13.53
C ASP A 29 3.46 -8.33 -12.18
N LEU A 30 3.46 -9.68 -12.25
CA LEU A 30 3.41 -10.54 -11.07
C LEU A 30 4.60 -10.32 -10.12
N GLU A 31 5.77 -9.99 -10.67
CA GLU A 31 6.98 -9.76 -9.90
C GLU A 31 6.93 -8.45 -9.10
N ALA A 32 6.32 -7.40 -9.65
CA ALA A 32 6.05 -6.17 -8.93
C ALA A 32 5.01 -6.36 -7.83
N VAL A 33 3.93 -7.11 -8.10
CA VAL A 33 2.95 -7.51 -7.08
C VAL A 33 3.64 -8.29 -5.94
N ARG A 34 4.51 -9.26 -6.29
CA ARG A 34 5.28 -10.04 -5.30
C ARG A 34 6.18 -9.16 -4.44
N ARG A 35 6.93 -8.23 -5.04
CA ARG A 35 7.80 -7.29 -4.31
C ARG A 35 6.98 -6.41 -3.37
N GLU A 36 5.82 -5.95 -3.81
CA GLU A 36 4.96 -5.11 -2.99
C GLU A 36 4.38 -5.89 -1.81
N MET A 37 3.90 -7.12 -2.02
CA MET A 37 3.45 -7.99 -0.92
C MET A 37 4.56 -8.21 0.12
N ALA A 38 5.80 -8.43 -0.33
CA ALA A 38 6.96 -8.56 0.56
C ALA A 38 7.30 -7.25 1.29
N ARG A 39 7.12 -6.08 0.65
CA ARG A 39 7.27 -4.77 1.29
C ARG A 39 6.26 -4.59 2.41
N VAL A 40 4.97 -4.79 2.14
CA VAL A 40 3.89 -4.67 3.13
C VAL A 40 4.13 -5.63 4.29
N TYR A 41 4.56 -6.86 4.03
CA TYR A 41 4.94 -7.80 5.09
C TYR A 41 6.06 -7.29 5.99
N ARG A 42 7.13 -6.74 5.41
CA ARG A 42 8.24 -6.16 6.18
C ARG A 42 7.77 -4.96 7.00
N ASP A 43 6.91 -4.12 6.44
CA ASP A 43 6.37 -2.95 7.12
C ASP A 43 5.50 -3.36 8.33
N MET A 44 4.69 -4.42 8.19
CA MET A 44 3.95 -5.01 9.32
C MET A 44 4.91 -5.56 10.38
N ARG A 45 5.90 -6.35 9.97
CA ARG A 45 6.87 -6.97 10.89
C ARG A 45 7.72 -5.93 11.62
N GLY A 46 8.01 -4.80 10.98
CA GLY A 46 8.74 -3.68 11.55
C GLY A 46 7.87 -2.73 12.39
N GLY A 47 6.56 -2.93 12.45
CA GLY A 47 5.63 -2.05 13.16
C GLY A 47 5.40 -0.69 12.49
N ALA A 48 5.80 -0.54 11.22
CA ALA A 48 5.58 0.68 10.44
C ALA A 48 4.11 0.83 10.01
N ILE A 49 3.42 -0.30 9.84
CA ILE A 49 1.97 -0.36 9.60
C ILE A 49 1.34 -1.37 10.56
N ASP A 50 0.09 -1.14 10.92
CA ASP A 50 -0.67 -2.10 11.71
C ASP A 50 -0.87 -3.41 10.92
N THR A 51 -0.84 -4.55 11.63
CA THR A 51 -0.94 -5.87 11.00
C THR A 51 -2.30 -6.08 10.34
N GLN A 52 -3.37 -5.54 10.92
CA GLN A 52 -4.72 -5.65 10.37
C GLN A 52 -4.83 -4.89 9.05
N ASP A 53 -4.28 -3.68 8.99
CA ASP A 53 -4.28 -2.86 7.79
C ASP A 53 -3.37 -3.45 6.70
N GLY A 54 -2.17 -3.90 7.07
CA GLY A 54 -1.29 -4.56 6.12
C GLY A 54 -1.87 -5.86 5.56
N THR A 55 -2.61 -6.63 6.37
CA THR A 55 -3.31 -7.84 5.89
C THR A 55 -4.36 -7.52 4.83
N ARG A 56 -5.12 -6.43 5.00
CA ARG A 56 -6.09 -5.96 3.98
C ARG A 56 -5.39 -5.58 2.67
N LEU A 57 -4.27 -4.89 2.74
CA LEU A 57 -3.48 -4.52 1.56
C LEU A 57 -2.94 -5.76 0.82
N VAL A 58 -2.38 -6.72 1.57
CA VAL A 58 -1.88 -7.98 1.00
C VAL A 58 -3.02 -8.79 0.36
N TYR A 59 -4.21 -8.77 0.94
CA TYR A 59 -5.39 -9.42 0.35
C TYR A 59 -5.71 -8.85 -1.05
N VAL A 60 -5.79 -7.52 -1.18
CA VAL A 60 -6.05 -6.87 -2.47
C VAL A 60 -4.97 -7.20 -3.51
N LEU A 61 -3.68 -7.18 -3.10
CA LEU A 61 -2.58 -7.60 -3.98
C LEU A 61 -2.69 -9.07 -4.38
N GLY A 62 -3.20 -9.92 -3.48
CA GLY A 62 -3.50 -11.33 -3.76
C GLY A 62 -4.59 -11.51 -4.81
N GLU A 63 -5.63 -10.68 -4.82
CA GLU A 63 -6.67 -10.70 -5.86
C GLU A 63 -6.11 -10.26 -7.22
N MET A 64 -5.22 -9.25 -7.25
CA MET A 64 -4.53 -8.85 -8.49
C MET A 64 -3.69 -9.98 -9.07
N ARG A 65 -2.96 -10.73 -8.22
CA ARG A 65 -2.20 -11.91 -8.64
C ARG A 65 -3.10 -12.92 -9.37
N LYS A 66 -4.28 -13.21 -8.84
CA LYS A 66 -5.24 -14.14 -9.47
C LYS A 66 -5.70 -13.64 -10.84
N LEU A 67 -5.96 -12.33 -10.98
CA LEU A 67 -6.35 -11.75 -12.27
C LEU A 67 -5.25 -11.91 -13.32
N PHE A 68 -3.98 -11.69 -12.96
CA PHE A 68 -2.85 -11.95 -13.86
C PHE A 68 -2.79 -13.42 -14.28
N GLU A 69 -2.97 -14.35 -13.34
CA GLU A 69 -3.00 -15.79 -13.62
C GLU A 69 -4.13 -16.14 -14.61
N ILE A 70 -5.34 -15.58 -14.42
CA ILE A 70 -6.49 -15.80 -15.31
C ILE A 70 -6.21 -15.26 -16.72
N ILE A 71 -5.77 -14.01 -16.84
CA ILE A 71 -5.49 -13.37 -18.14
C ILE A 71 -4.40 -14.14 -18.90
N GLU A 72 -3.36 -14.61 -18.20
CA GLU A 72 -2.30 -15.42 -18.80
C GLU A 72 -2.83 -16.76 -19.31
N LEU A 73 -3.67 -17.42 -18.54
CA LEU A 73 -4.29 -18.69 -18.93
C LEU A 73 -5.23 -18.51 -20.14
N GLU A 74 -6.09 -17.49 -20.13
CA GLU A 74 -6.96 -17.16 -21.26
C GLU A 74 -6.15 -16.91 -22.53
N ARG A 75 -5.07 -16.11 -22.43
CA ARG A 75 -4.17 -15.86 -23.57
C ARG A 75 -3.57 -17.15 -24.13
N ARG A 76 -3.13 -18.05 -23.25
CA ARG A 76 -2.54 -19.34 -23.65
C ARG A 76 -3.57 -20.28 -24.27
N ILE A 77 -4.80 -20.30 -23.75
CA ILE A 77 -5.91 -21.09 -24.29
C ILE A 77 -6.23 -20.61 -25.71
N HIS A 78 -6.44 -19.31 -25.90
CA HIS A 78 -6.72 -18.74 -27.22
C HIS A 78 -5.62 -19.07 -28.24
N ALA A 79 -4.35 -18.95 -27.86
CA ALA A 79 -3.22 -19.30 -28.74
C ALA A 79 -3.16 -20.79 -29.12
N LEU A 80 -3.78 -21.67 -28.33
CA LEU A 80 -3.92 -23.10 -28.66
C LEU A 80 -5.14 -23.37 -29.54
N GLU A 81 -6.24 -22.66 -29.30
CA GLU A 81 -7.46 -22.74 -30.10
C GLU A 81 -7.25 -22.23 -31.53
N GLU A 82 -6.47 -21.16 -31.73
CA GLU A 82 -6.13 -20.62 -33.05
C GLU A 82 -5.29 -21.57 -33.92
N LYS A 83 -4.60 -22.54 -33.30
CA LYS A 83 -3.73 -23.50 -34.01
C LYS A 83 -4.47 -24.76 -34.48
N ARG A 84 -5.77 -24.85 -34.21
CA ARG A 84 -6.56 -26.07 -34.36
C ARG A 84 -7.53 -25.96 -35.53
#